data_AF-A0A9X2AKC6-F1
#
_entry.id   AF-A0A9X2AKC6-F1
#
_cell.length_a   1.000
_cell.length_b   1.000
_cell.length_c   1.000
_cell.angle_alpha   90.00
_cell.angle_beta   90.00
_cell.angle_gamma   90.00
#
_symmetry.space_group_name_H-M   'P 1'
#
loop_
_entity.id
_entity.type
_entity.pdbx_description
1 polymer ?
#
loop_
_entity_poly.entity_id
_entity_poly.type
_entity_poly.pdbx_seq_one_letter_code
_entity_poly.pdbx_strand_id
1 'polypeptide(L)'
;MDSFEYTSVHQYLDCVLKNNPNASHHQIKEAKQAYWKLYYSHYRRQKRKKRKEYTLGFYNEQLNKIDKKRGKLTVSKFLYHTIERELVSETQPENMIEETAEIHLELMHLIAMVEEFLDETESDEITSILEELEKFEISFSQLLKS
;
A
#
# COMPACT_ATOMS: atom_id res chain seq x y z
N MET A 1 -14.17 4.18 -13.06
CA MET A 1 -12.91 3.97 -12.32
C MET A 1 -11.80 4.33 -13.28
N ASP A 2 -10.91 5.25 -12.92
CA ASP A 2 -9.80 5.60 -13.82
C ASP A 2 -8.83 4.41 -13.83
N SER A 3 -8.81 3.66 -14.94
CA SER A 3 -7.85 2.59 -15.16
C SER A 3 -6.44 3.16 -15.07
N PHE A 4 -5.55 2.47 -14.36
CA PHE A 4 -4.12 2.76 -14.50
C PHE A 4 -3.73 2.37 -15.93
N GLU A 5 -2.90 3.19 -16.60
CA GLU A 5 -2.58 3.03 -18.03
C GLU A 5 -1.67 1.83 -18.30
N TYR A 6 -1.02 1.28 -17.28
CA TYR A 6 -0.05 0.19 -17.39
C TYR A 6 -0.44 -0.98 -16.49
N THR A 7 -0.39 -2.20 -17.02
CA THR A 7 -0.73 -3.41 -16.26
C THR A 7 0.47 -3.94 -15.47
N SER A 8 1.69 -3.60 -15.89
CA SER A 8 2.95 -4.00 -15.23
C SER A 8 4.09 -3.00 -15.52
N VAL A 9 5.17 -3.10 -14.73
CA VAL A 9 6.43 -2.35 -14.95
C VAL A 9 6.98 -2.65 -16.35
N HIS A 10 6.94 -3.91 -16.78
CA HIS A 10 7.45 -4.34 -18.09
C HIS A 10 6.70 -3.67 -19.23
N GLN A 11 5.37 -3.60 -19.17
CA GLN A 11 4.58 -2.89 -20.19
C GLN A 11 4.92 -1.40 -20.26
N TYR A 12 5.18 -0.76 -19.11
CA TYR A 12 5.63 0.63 -19.08
C TYR A 12 7.01 0.79 -19.73
N LEU A 13 7.95 -0.10 -19.40
CA LEU A 13 9.29 -0.09 -19.98
C LEU A 13 9.24 -0.33 -21.50
N ASP A 14 8.41 -1.26 -21.97
CA ASP A 14 8.20 -1.53 -23.39
C ASP A 14 7.63 -0.32 -24.13
N CYS A 15 6.77 0.48 -23.49
CA CYS A 15 6.25 1.72 -24.07
C CYS A 15 7.27 2.86 -24.09
N VAL A 16 8.02 3.05 -23.00
CA VAL A 16 8.94 4.19 -22.83
C VAL A 16 10.27 3.96 -23.53
N LEU A 17 10.75 2.71 -23.58
CA LEU A 17 12.02 2.33 -24.18
C LEU A 17 11.88 1.79 -25.61
N LYS A 18 10.66 1.78 -26.18
CA LYS A 18 10.37 1.32 -27.56
C LYS A 18 11.30 1.93 -28.62
N ASN A 19 11.73 3.18 -28.41
CA ASN A 19 12.57 3.92 -29.34
C ASN A 19 14.06 3.88 -28.98
N ASN A 20 14.44 3.20 -27.89
CA ASN A 20 15.81 3.05 -27.41
C ASN A 20 16.13 1.57 -27.10
N PRO A 21 16.36 0.73 -28.14
CA PRO A 21 16.65 -0.69 -27.97
C PRO A 21 17.96 -0.99 -27.22
N ASN A 22 18.89 -0.02 -27.16
CA ASN A 22 20.13 -0.10 -26.39
C ASN A 22 20.09 0.83 -25.16
N ALA A 23 18.97 0.84 -24.43
CA ALA A 23 18.87 1.61 -23.20
C ALA A 23 19.94 1.17 -22.20
N SER A 24 20.68 2.13 -21.64
CA SER A 24 21.65 1.84 -20.57
C SER A 24 20.93 1.31 -19.33
N HIS A 25 21.60 0.47 -18.56
CA HIS A 25 21.09 -0.03 -17.27
C HIS A 25 20.64 1.11 -16.33
N HIS A 26 21.31 2.26 -16.41
CA HIS A 26 20.91 3.49 -15.69
C HIS A 26 19.56 4.03 -16.14
N GLN A 27 19.30 4.06 -17.46
CA GLN A 27 18.05 4.56 -18.04
C GLN A 27 16.88 3.62 -17.72
N ILE A 28 17.13 2.31 -17.68
CA ILE A 28 16.14 1.32 -17.24
C ILE A 28 15.79 1.54 -15.76
N LYS A 29 16.79 1.78 -14.91
CA LYS A 29 16.59 2.07 -13.48
C LYS A 29 15.77 3.34 -13.24
N GLU A 30 16.07 4.42 -13.95
CA GLU A 30 15.29 5.67 -13.88
C GLU A 30 13.85 5.48 -14.37
N ALA A 31 13.65 4.75 -15.46
CA ALA A 31 12.32 4.45 -15.98
C ALA A 31 11.50 3.59 -14.99
N LYS A 32 12.10 2.57 -14.37
CA LYS A 32 11.46 1.79 -13.29
C LYS A 32 11.06 2.68 -12.11
N GLN A 33 11.92 3.59 -11.67
CA GLN A 33 11.59 4.54 -10.60
C GLN A 33 10.45 5.49 -10.97
N ALA A 34 10.41 5.97 -12.22
CA ALA A 34 9.34 6.81 -12.73
C ALA A 34 7.99 6.06 -12.73
N TYR A 35 7.99 4.80 -13.17
CA TYR A 35 6.82 3.92 -13.09
C TYR A 35 6.29 3.81 -11.67
N TRP A 36 7.15 3.50 -10.69
CA TRP A 36 6.72 3.34 -9.31
C TRP A 36 6.12 4.62 -8.72
N LYS A 37 6.69 5.80 -9.05
CA LYS A 37 6.09 7.10 -8.65
C LYS A 37 4.69 7.29 -9.22
N LEU A 38 4.48 6.96 -10.50
CA LEU A 38 3.18 7.02 -11.17
C LEU A 38 2.18 6.03 -10.54
N TYR A 39 2.60 4.79 -10.34
CA TYR A 39 1.81 3.74 -9.70
C TYR A 39 1.38 4.13 -8.28
N TYR A 40 2.31 4.52 -7.40
CA TYR A 40 1.97 4.91 -6.02
C TYR A 40 1.13 6.19 -5.94
N SER A 41 1.25 7.09 -6.92
CA SER A 41 0.37 8.27 -7.01
C SER A 41 -1.06 7.85 -7.34
N HIS A 42 -1.24 6.99 -8.35
CA HIS A 42 -2.53 6.45 -8.75
C HIS A 42 -3.16 5.61 -7.64
N TYR A 43 -2.40 4.69 -7.03
CA TYR A 43 -2.82 3.88 -5.88
C TYR A 43 -3.29 4.74 -4.72
N ARG A 44 -2.53 5.77 -4.31
CA ARG A 44 -2.94 6.69 -3.24
C ARG A 44 -4.20 7.48 -3.62
N ARG A 45 -4.34 7.89 -4.88
CA ARG A 45 -5.52 8.60 -5.38
C ARG A 45 -6.76 7.70 -5.38
N GLN A 46 -6.62 6.44 -5.79
CA GLN A 46 -7.68 5.44 -5.70
C GLN A 46 -8.07 5.14 -4.25
N LYS A 47 -7.08 5.00 -3.36
CA LYS A 47 -7.31 4.80 -1.92
C LYS A 47 -8.07 5.98 -1.31
N ARG A 48 -7.76 7.22 -1.71
CA ARG A 48 -8.53 8.42 -1.32
C ARG A 48 -9.94 8.45 -1.90
N LYS A 49 -10.13 8.05 -3.17
CA LYS A 49 -11.49 7.93 -3.77
C LYS A 49 -12.34 6.86 -3.08
N LYS A 50 -11.73 5.77 -2.61
CA LYS A 50 -12.41 4.68 -1.89
C LYS A 50 -12.70 5.05 -0.43
N ARG A 51 -11.81 5.82 0.21
CA ARG A 51 -12.02 6.34 1.57
C ARG A 51 -13.05 7.46 1.52
N LYS A 52 -14.21 7.25 2.13
CA LYS A 52 -15.21 8.32 2.29
C LYS A 52 -14.63 9.38 3.22
N GLU A 53 -14.50 10.61 2.72
CA GLU A 53 -14.10 11.74 3.54
C GLU A 53 -15.35 12.36 4.17
N TYR A 54 -15.33 12.52 5.49
CA TYR A 54 -16.38 13.21 6.23
C TYR A 54 -15.82 14.53 6.74
N THR A 55 -16.52 15.63 6.45
CA THR A 55 -16.18 16.95 6.99
C THR A 55 -16.93 17.16 8.30
N LEU A 56 -16.21 17.43 9.37
CA LEU A 56 -16.78 17.70 10.69
C LEU A 56 -16.56 19.18 11.04
N GLY A 57 -17.65 19.86 11.39
CA GLY A 57 -17.60 21.21 11.95
C GLY A 57 -17.63 21.17 13.48
N PHE A 58 -16.76 21.94 14.12
CA PHE A 58 -16.72 22.07 15.58
C PHE A 58 -16.87 23.53 16.00
N TYR A 59 -17.65 23.76 17.05
CA TYR A 59 -17.69 25.06 17.73
C TYR A 59 -16.42 25.27 18.57
N ASN A 60 -16.08 26.53 18.86
CA ASN A 60 -14.87 26.89 19.60
C ASN A 60 -14.72 26.16 20.95
N GLU A 61 -15.83 25.95 21.67
CA GLU A 61 -15.81 25.21 22.93
C GLU A 61 -15.45 23.73 22.75
N GLN A 62 -15.87 23.13 21.63
CA GLN A 62 -15.55 21.74 21.31
C GLN A 62 -14.09 21.59 20.88
N LEU A 63 -13.56 22.55 20.12
CA LEU A 63 -12.14 22.59 19.75
C LEU A 63 -11.25 22.66 21.00
N ASN A 64 -11.61 23.50 21.98
CA ASN A 64 -10.90 23.60 23.25
C ASN A 64 -10.94 22.28 24.05
N LYS A 65 -12.05 21.54 23.99
CA LYS A 65 -12.17 20.22 24.64
C LYS A 65 -11.33 19.17 23.92
N ILE A 66 -11.31 19.17 22.59
CA ILE A 66 -10.49 18.27 21.77
C ILE A 66 -9.01 18.51 22.07
N ASP A 67 -8.57 19.77 22.09
CA ASP A 67 -7.16 20.11 22.31
C ASP A 67 -6.69 19.68 23.71
N LYS A 68 -7.54 19.81 24.73
CA LYS A 68 -7.25 19.30 26.08
C LYS A 68 -7.21 17.77 26.16
N LYS A 69 -8.05 17.07 25.39
CA LYS A 69 -8.17 15.61 25.46
C LYS A 69 -7.22 14.85 24.52
N ARG A 70 -6.71 15.47 23.45
CA ARG A 70 -5.85 14.78 22.46
C ARG A 70 -4.45 14.44 22.97
N GLY A 71 -3.98 15.11 24.02
CA GLY A 71 -2.62 14.96 24.52
C GLY A 71 -1.57 15.21 23.43
N LYS A 72 -0.75 14.19 23.14
CA LYS A 72 0.33 14.27 22.13
C LYS A 72 -0.12 13.95 20.70
N LEU A 73 -1.36 13.50 20.49
CA LEU A 73 -1.85 13.12 19.17
C LEU A 73 -2.15 14.36 18.31
N THR A 74 -2.06 14.20 16.99
CA THR A 74 -2.63 15.18 16.06
C THR A 74 -4.16 15.15 16.15
N VAL A 75 -4.82 16.25 15.81
CA VAL A 75 -6.30 16.34 15.84
C VAL A 75 -6.94 15.23 15.02
N SER A 76 -6.42 14.97 13.81
CA SER A 76 -6.93 13.89 12.94
C SER A 76 -6.79 12.52 13.60
N LYS A 77 -5.64 12.16 14.16
CA LYS A 77 -5.45 10.86 14.83
C LYS A 77 -6.35 10.71 16.05
N PHE A 78 -6.50 11.77 16.83
CA PHE A 78 -7.37 11.77 17.99
C PHE A 78 -8.84 11.54 17.62
N LEU A 79 -9.34 12.21 16.57
CA LEU A 79 -10.70 12.05 16.10
C LEU A 79 -10.95 10.64 15.55
N TYR A 80 -9.99 10.09 14.79
CA TYR A 80 -10.05 8.70 14.32
C TYR A 80 -10.22 7.72 15.48
N HIS A 81 -9.31 7.74 16.47
CA HIS A 81 -9.39 6.83 17.61
C HIS A 81 -10.64 7.05 18.47
N THR A 82 -11.12 8.29 18.57
CA THR A 82 -12.35 8.57 19.33
C THR A 82 -13.56 7.95 18.63
N ILE A 83 -13.70 8.16 17.33
CA ILE A 83 -14.80 7.59 16.54
C ILE A 83 -14.70 6.06 16.52
N GLU A 84 -13.52 5.51 16.24
CA GLU A 84 -13.24 4.08 16.26
C GLU A 84 -13.63 3.46 17.61
N ARG A 85 -13.19 4.06 18.73
CA ARG A 85 -13.55 3.55 20.06
C ARG A 85 -15.05 3.56 20.32
N GLU A 86 -15.77 4.60 19.93
CA GLU A 86 -17.23 4.65 20.11
C GLU A 86 -17.95 3.63 19.20
N LEU A 87 -17.48 3.42 17.97
CA LEU A 87 -18.03 2.42 17.04
C LEU A 87 -17.75 0.98 17.54
N VAL A 88 -16.53 0.72 18.01
CA VAL A 88 -16.10 -0.57 18.56
C VAL A 88 -16.75 -0.84 19.92
N SER A 89 -17.08 0.19 20.69
CA SER A 89 -17.83 0.05 21.94
C SER A 89 -19.26 -0.47 21.71
N GLU A 90 -19.82 -0.32 20.51
CA GLU A 90 -21.12 -0.90 20.14
C GLU A 90 -20.98 -2.28 19.46
N THR A 91 -19.80 -2.66 18.98
CA THR A 91 -19.57 -3.91 18.22
C THR A 91 -18.12 -4.42 18.35
N GLN A 92 -17.93 -5.60 18.97
CA GLN A 92 -16.67 -6.38 18.86
C GLN A 92 -16.45 -6.91 17.42
N PRO A 93 -15.21 -7.25 17.01
CA PRO A 93 -14.14 -6.38 16.58
C PRO A 93 -13.92 -6.43 15.05
N GLU A 94 -13.91 -5.26 14.39
CA GLU A 94 -13.66 -5.11 12.95
C GLU A 94 -12.15 -4.93 12.61
N ASN A 95 -11.30 -4.79 13.63
CA ASN A 95 -9.86 -4.46 13.50
C ASN A 95 -8.99 -5.56 12.90
N MET A 96 -9.45 -6.82 12.83
CA MET A 96 -8.66 -7.90 12.24
C MET A 96 -8.46 -7.74 10.72
N ILE A 97 -9.40 -7.11 10.00
CA ILE A 97 -9.35 -7.01 8.53
C ILE A 97 -8.35 -5.93 8.07
N GLU A 98 -8.29 -4.79 8.76
CA GLU A 98 -7.30 -3.75 8.44
C GLU A 98 -5.87 -4.21 8.79
N GLU A 99 -5.69 -4.86 9.94
CA GLU A 99 -4.38 -5.41 10.36
C GLU A 99 -3.90 -6.53 9.42
N THR A 100 -4.79 -7.44 9.00
CA THR A 100 -4.42 -8.48 8.01
C THR A 100 -4.12 -7.92 6.63
N ALA A 101 -4.81 -6.85 6.21
CA ALA A 101 -4.50 -6.19 4.94
C ALA A 101 -3.14 -5.48 4.95
N GLU A 102 -2.70 -4.96 6.10
CA GLU A 102 -1.35 -4.40 6.26
C GLU A 102 -0.27 -5.49 6.19
N ILE A 103 -0.49 -6.63 6.85
CA ILE A 103 0.44 -7.77 6.79
C ILE A 103 0.58 -8.32 5.37
N HIS A 104 -0.53 -8.39 4.61
CA HIS A 104 -0.49 -8.83 3.20
C HIS A 104 0.37 -7.92 2.32
N LEU A 105 0.29 -6.60 2.53
CA LEU A 105 1.12 -5.63 1.81
C LEU A 105 2.60 -5.77 2.14
N GLU A 106 2.94 -6.05 3.40
CA GLU A 106 4.33 -6.31 3.80
C GLU A 106 4.88 -7.60 3.18
N LEU A 107 4.05 -8.65 3.07
CA LEU A 107 4.42 -9.90 2.41
C LEU A 107 4.72 -9.70 0.92
N MET A 108 3.88 -8.94 0.21
CA MET A 108 4.13 -8.62 -1.20
C MET A 108 5.42 -7.81 -1.39
N HIS A 109 5.75 -6.92 -0.45
CA HIS A 109 6.99 -6.17 -0.50
C HIS A 109 8.21 -7.08 -0.32
N LEU A 110 8.12 -8.05 0.59
CA LEU A 110 9.17 -9.02 0.83
C LEU A 110 9.41 -9.94 -0.40
N ILE A 111 8.35 -10.39 -1.07
CA ILE A 111 8.44 -11.16 -2.33
C ILE A 111 9.21 -10.36 -3.39
N ALA A 112 8.82 -9.10 -3.60
CA ALA A 112 9.47 -8.23 -4.58
C ALA A 112 10.96 -7.98 -4.26
N MET A 113 11.33 -7.87 -2.98
CA MET A 113 12.73 -7.75 -2.58
C MET A 113 13.51 -9.03 -2.89
N VAL A 114 12.95 -10.20 -2.60
CA VAL A 114 13.60 -11.50 -2.88
C VAL A 114 13.76 -11.71 -4.39
N GLU A 115 12.78 -11.30 -5.19
CA GLU A 115 12.84 -11.31 -6.65
C GLU A 115 13.94 -10.38 -7.19
N GLU A 116 14.07 -9.16 -6.62
CA GLU A 116 15.18 -8.26 -6.96
C GLU A 116 16.56 -8.84 -6.57
N PHE A 117 16.66 -9.56 -5.46
CA PHE A 117 17.88 -10.28 -5.09
C PHE A 117 18.20 -11.43 -6.05
N LEU A 118 17.18 -12.16 -6.53
CA LEU A 118 17.34 -13.22 -7.51
C LEU A 118 17.87 -12.68 -8.85
N ASP A 119 17.36 -11.53 -9.29
CA ASP A 119 17.83 -10.83 -10.51
C ASP A 119 19.31 -10.43 -10.41
N GLU A 120 19.81 -10.16 -9.20
CA GLU A 120 21.22 -9.81 -8.93
C GLU A 120 22.11 -11.03 -8.67
N THR A 121 21.52 -12.14 -8.21
CA THR A 121 22.22 -13.39 -7.87
C THR A 121 21.43 -14.60 -8.35
N GLU A 122 21.83 -15.19 -9.49
CA GLU A 122 21.29 -16.46 -9.99
C GLU A 122 21.57 -17.59 -8.97
N SER A 123 20.67 -17.77 -8.00
CA SER A 123 20.81 -18.71 -6.89
C SER A 123 19.55 -19.56 -6.74
N ASP A 124 19.70 -20.88 -6.90
CA ASP A 124 18.62 -21.86 -6.77
C ASP A 124 17.97 -21.85 -5.37
N GLU A 125 18.74 -21.50 -4.33
CA GLU A 125 18.22 -21.36 -2.96
C GLU A 125 17.25 -20.17 -2.84
N ILE A 126 17.56 -19.05 -3.50
CA ILE A 126 16.70 -17.86 -3.53
C ILE A 126 15.43 -18.15 -4.34
N THR A 127 15.55 -18.90 -5.45
CA THR A 127 14.39 -19.38 -6.23
C THR A 127 13.43 -20.19 -5.36
N SER A 128 13.96 -21.14 -4.58
CA SER A 128 13.15 -21.96 -3.67
C SER A 128 12.44 -21.13 -2.59
N ILE A 129 13.12 -20.12 -2.03
CA ILE A 129 12.54 -19.21 -1.04
C ILE A 129 11.41 -18.38 -1.66
N LEU A 130 11.59 -17.89 -2.89
CA LEU A 130 10.59 -17.11 -3.60
C LEU A 130 9.31 -17.92 -3.83
N GLU A 131 9.43 -19.18 -4.28
CA GLU A 131 8.29 -20.08 -4.48
C GLU A 131 7.53 -20.38 -3.18
N GLU A 132 8.23 -20.51 -2.04
CA GLU A 132 7.58 -20.71 -0.74
C GLU A 132 6.81 -19.46 -0.29
N LEU A 133 7.36 -18.28 -0.52
CA LEU A 133 6.70 -17.02 -0.21
C LEU A 133 5.45 -16.78 -1.06
N GLU A 134 5.48 -17.13 -2.35
CA GLU A 134 4.32 -17.06 -3.23
C GLU A 134 3.21 -18.02 -2.78
N LYS A 135 3.54 -19.25 -2.41
CA LYS A 135 2.56 -20.22 -1.86
C LYS A 135 1.95 -19.71 -0.56
N PHE A 136 2.74 -19.06 0.28
CA PHE A 136 2.26 -18.42 1.50
C PHE A 136 1.34 -17.24 1.20
N GLU A 137 1.66 -16.39 0.22
CA GLU A 137 0.81 -15.27 -0.22
C GLU A 137 -0.57 -15.75 -0.67
N ILE A 138 -0.62 -16.79 -1.51
CA ILE A 138 -1.88 -17.35 -2.00
C ILE A 138 -2.74 -17.83 -0.83
N SER A 139 -2.14 -18.50 0.14
CA SER A 139 -2.82 -19.00 1.34
C SER A 139 -3.30 -17.85 2.24
N PHE A 140 -2.46 -16.83 2.43
CA PHE A 140 -2.77 -15.66 3.25
C PHE A 140 -3.89 -14.81 2.62
N SER A 141 -3.88 -14.67 1.29
CA SER A 141 -4.93 -13.99 0.51
C SER A 141 -6.32 -14.62 0.66
N GLN A 142 -6.43 -15.88 1.08
CA GLN A 142 -7.71 -16.51 1.39
C GLN A 142 -8.30 -16.02 2.71
N LEU A 143 -7.47 -15.65 3.69
CA LEU A 143 -7.89 -15.08 4.98
C LEU A 143 -8.51 -13.69 4.82
N LEU A 144 -8.13 -12.95 3.77
CA LEU A 144 -8.73 -11.65 3.43
C LEU A 144 -10.09 -11.77 2.72
N LYS A 145 -10.45 -12.97 2.27
CA LYS A 145 -11.71 -13.24 1.55
C LYS A 145 -12.79 -13.90 2.43
N SER A 146 -12.43 -14.40 3.62
CA SER A 146 -13.36 -14.96 4.61
C SER A 146 -13.94 -13.88 5.52
#